data_AF-A0A368VLR0-F1
#
_entry.id   AF-A0A368VLR0-F1
#
_cell.length_a   1.000
_cell.length_b   1.000
_cell.length_c   1.000
_cell.angle_alpha   90.00
_cell.angle_beta   90.00
_cell.angle_gamma   90.00
#
_symmetry.space_group_name_H-M   'P 1'
#
loop_
_entity.id
_entity.type
_entity.pdbx_description
1 polymer ?
#
loop_
_entity_poly.entity_id
_entity_poly.type
_entity_poly.pdbx_seq_one_letter_code
_entity_poly.pdbx_strand_id
1 'polypeptide(L)'
;MNRVNYPLMIHITAEIDAEVKNVDCDQPNQQCEIDQESLKRILQQSLDQETELLRTYTTTSEQIHQNEELKIRLQNFAEGNAKRSRQLMDELKALN
;
A
#
# COMPACT_ATOMS: atom_id res chain seq x y z
N MET A 1 -18.00 29.57 13.21
CA MET A 1 -17.50 28.78 12.06
C MET A 1 -16.53 27.72 12.56
N ASN A 2 -16.92 26.44 12.56
CA ASN A 2 -16.03 25.35 12.99
C ASN A 2 -15.05 25.02 11.87
N ARG A 3 -13.77 25.34 12.07
CA ARG A 3 -12.68 24.80 11.27
C ARG A 3 -12.46 23.36 11.73
N VAL A 4 -12.92 22.40 10.95
CA VAL A 4 -12.57 20.99 11.16
C VAL A 4 -11.13 20.84 10.71
N ASN A 5 -10.23 20.76 11.68
CA ASN A 5 -8.82 20.47 11.50
C ASN A 5 -8.70 18.96 11.22
N TYR A 6 -8.54 18.58 9.96
CA TYR A 6 -8.14 17.21 9.60
C TYR A 6 -6.61 17.18 9.56
N PRO A 7 -5.94 16.59 10.57
CA PRO A 7 -4.50 16.50 10.55
C PRO A 7 -4.08 15.46 9.51
N LEU A 8 -3.32 15.93 8.50
CA LEU A 8 -2.18 15.22 7.92
C LEU A 8 -2.43 13.78 7.41
N MET A 9 -3.15 13.65 6.30
CA MET A 9 -3.11 12.43 5.46
C MET A 9 -2.42 12.68 4.12
N ILE A 10 -1.41 13.57 4.11
CA ILE A 10 -0.50 13.81 2.97
C ILE A 10 0.93 13.96 3.51
N HIS A 11 1.40 12.97 4.26
CA HIS A 11 2.84 12.83 4.56
C HIS A 11 3.38 11.43 4.24
N ILE A 12 2.56 10.50 3.76
CA ILE A 12 3.00 9.13 3.43
C ILE A 12 3.44 9.03 1.95
N THR A 13 4.05 10.08 1.42
CA THR A 13 4.87 9.99 0.19
C THR A 13 6.30 10.46 0.43
N ALA A 14 6.61 11.05 1.58
CA ALA A 14 7.96 11.49 1.92
C ALA A 14 8.79 10.40 2.62
N GLU A 15 8.15 9.37 3.19
CA GLU A 15 8.83 8.21 3.80
C GLU A 15 8.91 6.99 2.84
N ILE A 16 8.56 7.17 1.57
CA ILE A 16 8.74 6.12 0.55
C ILE A 16 10.22 6.01 0.09
N ASP A 17 11.07 7.00 0.42
CA ASP A 17 12.47 7.08 -0.05
C ASP A 17 13.54 6.60 0.95
N ALA A 18 13.19 6.02 2.08
CA ALA A 18 14.19 5.49 3.01
C ALA A 18 14.00 3.98 3.19
N GLU A 19 14.86 3.22 2.50
CA GLU A 19 15.20 1.83 2.81
C GLU A 19 14.48 0.72 2.02
N VAL A 20 13.99 1.01 0.80
CA VAL A 20 14.32 0.10 -0.30
C VAL A 20 15.75 0.43 -0.68
N LYS A 21 16.71 -0.26 -0.07
CA LYS A 21 18.11 -0.12 -0.43
C LYS A 21 18.20 -0.30 -1.94
N ASN A 22 18.50 0.78 -2.66
CA ASN A 22 18.70 0.77 -4.10
C ASN A 22 19.63 -0.41 -4.39
N VAL A 23 19.18 -1.34 -5.23
CA VAL A 23 20.09 -2.30 -5.81
C VAL A 23 21.06 -1.45 -6.63
N ASP A 24 22.25 -1.20 -6.08
CA ASP A 24 23.34 -0.50 -6.77
C ASP A 24 23.74 -1.34 -8.00
N CYS A 25 23.02 -1.17 -9.10
CA CYS A 25 23.33 -1.78 -10.39
C CYS A 25 24.33 -0.89 -11.15
N ASP A 26 25.52 -0.64 -10.58
CA ASP A 26 26.58 0.16 -11.21
C ASP A 26 27.53 -0.68 -12.11
N GLN A 27 27.24 -1.96 -12.37
CA GLN A 27 28.10 -2.83 -13.19
C GLN A 27 27.41 -3.33 -14.47
N PRO A 28 28.00 -3.10 -15.66
CA PRO A 28 27.33 -3.29 -16.96
C PRO A 28 27.14 -4.75 -17.39
N ASN A 29 27.48 -5.74 -16.55
CA ASN A 29 27.54 -7.15 -16.97
C ASN A 29 27.04 -8.16 -15.93
N GLN A 30 26.23 -7.72 -14.96
CA GLN A 30 25.66 -8.58 -13.93
C GLN A 30 24.14 -8.59 -14.08
N GLN A 31 23.55 -9.78 -14.19
CA GLN A 31 22.09 -9.95 -14.22
C GLN A 31 21.57 -9.42 -12.88
N CYS A 32 20.95 -8.23 -12.87
CA CYS A 32 20.27 -7.69 -11.69
C CYS A 32 18.99 -8.50 -11.46
N GLU A 33 19.17 -9.72 -10.93
CA GLU A 33 18.09 -10.59 -10.50
C GLU A 33 17.75 -10.27 -9.05
N ILE A 34 16.47 -10.03 -8.78
CA ILE A 34 15.98 -9.85 -7.41
C ILE A 34 16.07 -11.22 -6.75
N ASP A 35 16.88 -11.34 -5.69
CA ASP A 35 16.95 -12.59 -4.92
C ASP A 35 15.60 -12.89 -4.25
N GLN A 36 15.34 -14.17 -3.97
CA GLN A 36 14.04 -14.61 -3.43
C GLN A 36 13.68 -13.94 -2.09
N GLU A 37 14.67 -13.66 -1.23
CA GLU A 37 14.43 -12.99 0.06
C GLU A 37 14.05 -11.53 -0.14
N SER A 38 14.69 -10.83 -1.07
CA SER A 38 14.34 -9.47 -1.45
C SER A 38 12.97 -9.39 -2.11
N LEU A 39 12.63 -10.34 -2.99
CA LEU A 39 11.29 -10.43 -3.58
C LEU A 39 10.22 -10.65 -2.51
N LYS A 40 10.46 -11.58 -1.57
CA LYS A 40 9.56 -11.85 -0.46
C LYS A 40 9.35 -10.61 0.41
N ARG A 41 10.41 -9.85 0.71
CA ARG A 41 10.33 -8.59 1.45
C ARG A 41 9.45 -7.55 0.71
N ILE A 42 9.66 -7.37 -0.59
CA ILE A 42 8.88 -6.42 -1.40
C ILE A 42 7.40 -6.80 -1.40
N LEU A 43 7.08 -8.08 -1.57
CA LEU A 43 5.69 -8.56 -1.57
C LEU A 43 5.04 -8.44 -0.19
N GLN A 44 5.78 -8.71 0.89
CA GLN A 44 5.29 -8.52 2.26
C GLN A 44 5.03 -7.04 2.57
N GLN A 45 5.95 -6.14 2.21
CA GLN A 45 5.76 -4.70 2.37
C GLN A 45 4.55 -4.20 1.57
N SER A 46 4.36 -4.71 0.35
CA SER A 46 3.18 -4.40 -0.47
C SER A 46 1.90 -4.89 0.20
N LEU A 47 1.90 -6.08 0.80
CA LEU A 47 0.74 -6.62 1.52
C LEU A 47 0.38 -5.76 2.74
N ASP A 48 1.38 -5.31 3.48
CA ASP A 48 1.19 -4.45 4.65
C ASP A 48 0.57 -3.10 4.24
N GLN A 49 1.05 -2.51 3.13
CA GLN A 49 0.49 -1.28 2.57
C GLN A 49 -0.96 -1.45 2.11
N GLU A 50 -1.28 -2.53 1.38
CA GLU A 50 -2.64 -2.80 0.93
C GLU A 50 -3.61 -2.99 2.11
N THR A 51 -3.14 -3.63 3.19
CA THR A 51 -3.92 -3.83 4.41
C THR A 51 -4.20 -2.50 5.12
N GLU A 52 -3.21 -1.61 5.19
CA GLU A 52 -3.38 -0.29 5.82
C GLU A 52 -4.30 0.62 4.99
N LEU A 53 -4.18 0.60 3.66
CA LEU A 53 -5.08 1.34 2.78
C LEU A 53 -6.51 0.81 2.87
N LEU A 54 -6.69 -0.52 2.94
CA LEU A 54 -7.99 -1.14 3.18
C LEU A 54 -8.64 -0.61 4.46
N ARG A 55 -7.90 -0.65 5.58
CA ARG A 55 -8.36 -0.16 6.88
C ARG A 55 -8.73 1.32 6.83
N THR A 56 -7.86 2.12 6.21
CA THR A 56 -8.04 3.57 6.06
C THR A 56 -9.30 3.90 5.29
N TYR A 57 -9.45 3.37 4.07
CA TYR A 57 -10.61 3.70 3.24
C TYR A 57 -11.93 3.19 3.81
N THR A 58 -11.92 2.03 4.47
CA THR A 58 -13.11 1.52 5.19
C THR A 58 -13.54 2.51 6.26
N THR A 59 -12.62 2.85 7.17
CA THR A 59 -12.89 3.76 8.31
C THR A 59 -13.29 5.16 7.82
N THR A 60 -12.59 5.70 6.81
CA THR A 60 -12.93 7.01 6.25
C THR A 60 -14.29 7.01 5.57
N SER A 61 -14.66 5.93 4.86
CA SER A 61 -15.98 5.85 4.21
C SER A 61 -17.13 5.87 5.23
N GLU A 62 -16.95 5.27 6.41
CA GLU A 62 -17.94 5.26 7.49
C GLU A 62 -18.17 6.65 8.10
N GLN A 63 -17.15 7.50 8.08
CA GLN A 63 -17.19 8.85 8.64
C GLN A 63 -17.77 9.90 7.67
N ILE A 64 -17.93 9.56 6.38
CA ILE A 64 -18.50 10.47 5.39
C ILE A 64 -20.03 10.35 5.40
N HIS A 65 -20.69 11.41 5.85
CA HIS A 65 -22.16 11.48 5.92
C HIS A 65 -22.79 12.43 4.89
N GLN A 66 -22.00 13.32 4.28
CA GLN A 66 -22.50 14.40 3.41
C GLN A 66 -22.15 14.20 1.94
N ASN A 67 -21.46 13.11 1.59
CA ASN A 67 -21.01 12.85 0.23
C ASN A 67 -21.04 11.34 -0.07
N GLU A 68 -22.23 10.84 -0.44
CA GLU A 68 -22.45 9.42 -0.73
C GLU A 68 -21.61 8.94 -1.93
N GLU A 69 -21.39 9.77 -2.94
CA GLU A 69 -20.54 9.37 -4.07
C GLU A 69 -19.08 9.11 -3.64
N LEU A 70 -18.51 9.98 -2.80
CA LEU A 70 -17.16 9.80 -2.29
C LEU A 70 -17.08 8.56 -1.39
N LYS A 71 -18.09 8.35 -0.53
CA LYS A 71 -18.18 7.14 0.29
C LYS A 71 -18.17 5.87 -0.54
N ILE A 72 -18.98 5.80 -1.61
CA ILE A 72 -18.99 4.67 -2.55
C ILE A 72 -17.60 4.47 -3.18
N ARG A 73 -16.93 5.55 -3.62
CA ARG A 73 -15.58 5.44 -4.19
C ARG A 73 -14.57 4.90 -3.17
N LEU A 74 -14.61 5.35 -1.92
CA LEU A 74 -13.73 4.83 -0.87
C LEU A 74 -13.99 3.36 -0.57
N GLN A 75 -15.26 2.93 -0.55
CA GLN A 75 -15.61 1.51 -0.42
C GLN A 75 -15.07 0.69 -1.59
N ASN A 76 -15.20 1.17 -2.82
CA ASN A 76 -14.63 0.51 -4.00
C ASN A 76 -13.09 0.39 -3.92
N PHE A 77 -12.41 1.40 -3.38
CA PHE A 77 -10.97 1.32 -3.14
C PHE A 77 -10.63 0.28 -2.07
N ALA A 78 -11.36 0.26 -0.96
CA ALA A 78 -11.21 -0.75 0.08
C ALA A 78 -11.38 -2.17 -0.49
N GLU A 79 -12.43 -2.43 -1.26
CA GLU A 79 -12.65 -3.73 -1.92
C GLU A 79 -11.50 -4.12 -2.86
N GLY A 80 -10.98 -3.15 -3.62
CA GLY A 80 -9.81 -3.34 -4.47
C GLY A 80 -8.57 -3.75 -3.67
N ASN A 81 -8.29 -3.06 -2.56
CA ASN A 81 -7.17 -3.38 -1.67
C ASN A 81 -7.33 -4.78 -1.05
N ALA A 82 -8.55 -5.17 -0.66
CA ALA A 82 -8.82 -6.52 -0.14
C ALA A 82 -8.57 -7.61 -1.20
N LYS A 83 -8.90 -7.34 -2.47
CA LYS A 83 -8.58 -8.25 -3.58
C LYS A 83 -7.08 -8.39 -3.76
N ARG A 84 -6.33 -7.28 -3.82
CA ARG A 84 -4.87 -7.29 -4.01
C ARG A 84 -4.14 -7.93 -2.82
N SER A 85 -4.59 -7.67 -1.60
CA SER A 85 -4.08 -8.32 -0.39
C SER A 85 -4.18 -9.85 -0.48
N ARG A 86 -5.33 -10.38 -0.94
CA ARG A 86 -5.49 -11.83 -1.15
C ARG A 86 -4.52 -12.37 -2.20
N GLN A 87 -4.38 -11.68 -3.33
CA GLN A 87 -3.44 -12.08 -4.38
C GLN A 87 -2.00 -12.09 -3.85
N LEU A 88 -1.57 -11.06 -3.13
CA LEU A 88 -0.25 -11.00 -2.52
C LEU A 88 -0.02 -12.11 -1.49
N MET A 89 -1.02 -12.43 -0.66
CA MET A 89 -0.94 -13.56 0.28
C MET A 89 -0.76 -14.89 -0.46
N ASP A 90 -1.41 -15.08 -1.61
CA ASP A 90 -1.28 -16.31 -2.39
C ASP A 90 0.10 -16.40 -3.05
N GLU A 91 0.65 -15.30 -3.57
CA GLU A 91 2.04 -15.26 -4.09
C GLU A 91 3.06 -15.52 -2.98
N LEU A 92 2.90 -14.91 -1.80
CA LEU A 92 3.79 -15.14 -0.64
C LEU A 92 3.75 -16.59 -0.15
N LYS A 93 2.61 -17.28 -0.25
CA LYS A 93 2.51 -18.71 0.04
C LYS A 93 3.23 -19.55 -1.02
N ALA A 94 3.16 -19.16 -2.29
CA ALA A 94 3.85 -19.87 -3.37
C ALA A 94 5.39 -19.75 -3.30
N LEU A 95 5.90 -18.72 -2.60
CA LEU A 95 7.32 -18.51 -2.34
C LEU A 95 7.85 -19.22 -1.07
N ASN A 96 6.98 -19.85 -0.27
CA ASN A 96 7.36 -20.64 0.92
C ASN A 96 7.44 -22.14 0.59
#